data_AF-A0A661N6F2-F1
#
_entry.id   AF-A0A661N6F2-F1
#
_cell.length_a   1.000
_cell.length_b   1.000
_cell.length_c   1.000
_cell.angle_alpha   90.00
_cell.angle_beta   90.00
_cell.angle_gamma   90.00
#
_symmetry.space_group_name_H-M   'P 1'
#
loop_
_entity.id
_entity.type
_entity.pdbx_description
1 polymer ?
#
loop_
_entity_poly.entity_id
_entity_poly.type
_entity_poly.pdbx_seq_one_letter_code
_entity_poly.pdbx_strand_id
1 'polypeptide(L)'
;RMYPDTDSPPTRMTRERVEHLQASLPEPPWVREERYRSAGVPKDTIYYLIRRGGAGIVDHLVETDSVDLRLACFFFGERLKGLSRDGVAIEVITKTRWRELFQRFSQSAPLVEIWRCLVRAMAKEPELTVAQIIEQEGLGTHASDWQGTVRRAVETEQPTYAQSPEATDRFYMGRIMAKLRGRVVGRDVAAELCSVRLATTQANPSTP
;
A
#
# COMPACT_ATOMS: atom_id res chain seq x y z
N ARG A 1 43.54 -11.18 -37.62
CA ARG A 1 42.59 -12.12 -38.24
C ARG A 1 42.01 -12.98 -37.13
N MET A 2 40.70 -13.21 -37.11
CA MET A 2 40.07 -14.09 -36.10
C MET A 2 40.24 -15.54 -36.58
N TYR A 3 40.85 -16.40 -35.75
CA TYR A 3 40.94 -17.84 -35.97
C TYR A 3 40.04 -18.55 -34.94
N PRO A 4 39.48 -19.72 -35.26
CA PRO A 4 38.71 -20.51 -34.31
C PRO A 4 39.60 -20.95 -33.12
N ASP A 5 39.03 -20.93 -31.92
CA ASP A 5 39.68 -21.42 -30.71
C ASP A 5 40.04 -22.91 -30.88
N THR A 6 41.32 -23.23 -30.74
CA THR A 6 41.86 -24.59 -30.87
C THR A 6 42.00 -25.30 -29.54
N ASP A 7 41.95 -24.56 -28.43
CA ASP A 7 42.15 -25.11 -27.09
C ASP A 7 40.87 -25.78 -26.56
N SER A 8 39.71 -25.35 -27.06
CA SER A 8 38.41 -25.88 -26.67
C SER A 8 37.81 -26.81 -27.72
N PRO A 9 37.38 -28.04 -27.37
CA PRO A 9 36.64 -28.89 -28.30
C PRO A 9 35.26 -28.28 -28.63
N PRO A 10 34.71 -28.55 -29.83
CA PRO A 10 33.40 -28.04 -30.20
C PRO A 10 32.30 -28.58 -29.27
N THR A 11 31.45 -27.69 -28.76
CA THR A 11 30.33 -28.09 -27.90
C THR A 11 29.09 -28.37 -28.73
N ARG A 12 28.58 -29.62 -28.68
CA ARG A 12 27.32 -30.00 -29.34
C ARG A 12 26.12 -29.42 -28.58
N MET A 13 25.23 -28.72 -29.30
CA MET A 13 23.90 -28.33 -28.83
C MET A 13 22.87 -29.35 -29.31
N THR A 14 22.42 -30.24 -28.42
CA THR A 14 21.35 -31.20 -28.75
C THR A 14 19.98 -30.56 -28.60
N ARG A 15 18.98 -31.14 -29.26
CA ARG A 15 17.61 -30.61 -29.22
C ARG A 15 17.00 -30.74 -27.82
N GLU A 16 17.26 -31.86 -27.15
CA GLU A 16 16.80 -32.15 -25.80
C GLU A 16 17.37 -31.14 -24.80
N ARG A 17 18.64 -30.75 -24.95
CA ARG A 17 19.27 -29.72 -24.12
C ARG A 17 18.61 -28.36 -24.33
N VAL A 18 18.29 -28.00 -25.58
CA VAL A 18 17.59 -26.75 -25.90
C VAL A 18 16.18 -26.74 -25.29
N GLU A 19 15.43 -27.82 -25.43
CA GLU A 19 14.06 -27.94 -24.91
C GLU A 19 14.02 -27.90 -23.39
N HIS A 20 14.96 -28.58 -22.72
CA HIS A 20 15.11 -28.52 -21.26
C HIS A 20 15.37 -27.08 -20.77
N LEU A 21 16.26 -26.35 -21.45
CA LEU A 21 16.54 -24.95 -21.11
C LEU A 21 15.31 -24.07 -21.35
N GLN A 22 14.62 -24.24 -22.48
CA GLN A 22 13.42 -23.49 -22.81
C GLN A 22 12.31 -23.67 -21.78
N ALA A 23 12.12 -24.89 -21.25
CA ALA A 23 11.11 -25.17 -20.23
C ALA A 23 11.35 -24.45 -18.90
N SER A 24 12.61 -24.09 -18.60
CA SER A 24 13.00 -23.38 -17.37
C SER A 24 13.00 -21.86 -17.50
N LEU A 25 12.85 -21.33 -18.72
CA LEU A 25 12.90 -19.89 -18.94
C LEU A 25 11.69 -19.21 -18.30
N PRO A 26 11.90 -18.09 -17.59
CA PRO A 26 10.78 -17.30 -17.09
C PRO A 26 9.98 -16.71 -18.25
N GLU A 27 8.74 -16.33 -17.94
CA GLU A 27 7.87 -15.61 -18.87
C GLU A 27 8.62 -14.39 -19.47
N PRO A 28 8.68 -14.27 -20.81
CA PRO A 28 9.38 -13.16 -21.44
C PRO A 28 8.79 -11.80 -21.05
N PRO A 29 9.62 -10.74 -20.93
CA PRO A 29 9.17 -9.42 -20.51
C PRO A 29 8.02 -8.87 -21.36
N TRP A 30 8.03 -9.09 -22.68
CA TRP A 30 6.99 -8.57 -23.59
C TRP A 30 5.61 -9.20 -23.38
N VAL A 31 5.53 -10.45 -22.91
CA VAL A 31 4.25 -11.09 -22.57
C VAL A 31 3.65 -10.43 -21.33
N ARG A 32 4.49 -10.20 -20.32
CA ARG A 32 4.11 -9.47 -19.10
C ARG A 32 3.71 -8.02 -19.41
N GLU A 33 4.44 -7.35 -20.30
CA GLU A 33 4.10 -6.00 -20.75
C GLU A 33 2.70 -5.92 -21.35
N GLU A 34 2.34 -6.87 -22.22
CA GLU A 34 1.01 -6.92 -22.81
C GLU A 34 -0.06 -7.17 -21.74
N ARG A 35 0.13 -8.17 -20.87
CA ARG A 35 -0.82 -8.46 -19.77
C ARG A 35 -1.08 -7.23 -18.89
N TYR A 36 -0.02 -6.51 -18.52
CA TYR A 36 -0.15 -5.33 -17.65
C TYR A 36 -0.79 -4.15 -18.40
N ARG A 37 -0.47 -4.00 -19.70
CA ARG A 37 -1.09 -2.98 -20.56
C ARG A 37 -2.59 -3.24 -20.72
N SER A 38 -3.01 -4.49 -20.94
CA SER A 38 -4.42 -4.86 -21.02
C SER A 38 -5.16 -4.58 -19.71
N ALA A 39 -4.47 -4.63 -18.57
CA ALA A 39 -5.00 -4.23 -17.26
C ALA A 39 -4.99 -2.70 -17.01
N GLY A 40 -4.64 -1.89 -18.01
CA GLY A 40 -4.66 -0.43 -17.93
C GLY A 40 -3.49 0.17 -17.15
N VAL A 41 -2.36 -0.53 -17.04
CA VAL A 41 -1.15 -0.02 -16.39
C VAL A 41 -0.33 0.82 -17.38
N PRO A 42 0.11 2.04 -17.02
CA PRO A 42 0.94 2.87 -17.89
C PRO A 42 2.30 2.24 -18.20
N LYS A 43 2.82 2.49 -19.42
CA LYS A 43 4.11 1.96 -19.90
C LYS A 43 5.25 2.20 -18.92
N ASP A 44 5.35 3.40 -18.35
CA ASP A 44 6.44 3.76 -17.43
C ASP A 44 6.40 2.94 -16.13
N THR A 45 5.20 2.69 -15.60
CA THR A 45 5.00 1.85 -14.41
C THR A 45 5.36 0.39 -14.71
N ILE A 46 4.95 -0.13 -15.87
CA ILE A 46 5.31 -1.48 -16.31
C ILE A 46 6.83 -1.63 -16.40
N TYR A 47 7.50 -0.69 -17.10
CA TYR A 47 8.94 -0.73 -17.32
C TYR A 47 9.71 -0.60 -16.01
N TYR A 48 9.23 0.24 -15.09
CA TYR A 48 9.78 0.35 -13.76
C TYR A 48 9.71 -0.98 -13.00
N LEU A 49 8.55 -1.64 -12.97
CA LEU A 49 8.33 -2.91 -12.28
C LEU A 49 9.24 -4.01 -12.83
N ILE A 50 9.33 -4.13 -14.16
CA ILE A 50 10.18 -5.13 -14.81
C ILE A 50 11.65 -4.86 -14.50
N ARG A 51 12.13 -3.63 -14.71
CA ARG A 51 13.54 -3.26 -14.54
C ARG A 51 14.03 -3.37 -13.10
N ARG A 52 13.16 -3.14 -12.13
CA ARG A 52 13.49 -3.19 -10.69
C ARG A 52 13.14 -4.52 -10.02
N GLY A 53 12.67 -5.51 -10.77
CA GLY A 53 12.30 -6.82 -10.23
C GLY A 53 10.99 -6.85 -9.43
N GLY A 54 10.22 -5.76 -9.43
CA GLY A 54 8.92 -5.66 -8.77
C GLY A 54 7.80 -6.42 -9.51
N ALA A 55 7.99 -6.73 -10.80
CA ALA A 55 7.06 -7.55 -11.57
C ALA A 55 6.79 -8.92 -10.93
N GLY A 56 7.84 -9.57 -10.42
CA GLY A 56 7.71 -10.92 -9.85
C GLY A 56 6.89 -10.98 -8.56
N ILE A 57 6.81 -9.88 -7.79
CA ILE A 57 5.94 -9.84 -6.61
C ILE A 57 4.50 -9.53 -6.98
N VAL A 58 4.29 -8.69 -8.00
CA VAL A 58 2.96 -8.40 -8.54
C VAL A 58 2.32 -9.68 -9.08
N ASP A 59 3.01 -10.41 -9.96
CA ASP A 59 2.48 -11.65 -10.53
C ASP A 59 2.12 -12.65 -9.44
N HIS A 60 3.01 -12.82 -8.45
CA HIS A 60 2.81 -13.74 -7.34
C HIS A 60 1.58 -13.42 -6.48
N LEU A 61 1.32 -12.13 -6.22
CA LEU A 61 0.15 -11.67 -5.47
C LEU A 61 -1.15 -11.83 -6.27
N VAL A 62 -1.10 -11.61 -7.59
CA VAL A 62 -2.26 -11.79 -8.48
C VAL A 62 -2.62 -13.27 -8.57
N GLU A 63 -1.63 -14.14 -8.73
CA GLU A 63 -1.82 -15.59 -8.88
C GLU A 63 -2.25 -16.26 -7.57
N THR A 64 -1.63 -15.92 -6.44
CA THR A 64 -1.89 -16.63 -5.18
C THR A 64 -3.02 -16.02 -4.36
N ASP A 65 -3.08 -14.68 -4.31
CA ASP A 65 -3.90 -13.96 -3.33
C ASP A 65 -5.08 -13.22 -4.01
N SER A 66 -5.30 -13.46 -5.31
CA SER A 66 -6.36 -12.85 -6.13
C SER A 66 -6.42 -11.32 -6.03
N VAL A 67 -5.25 -10.70 -5.84
CA VAL A 67 -5.13 -9.24 -5.78
C VAL A 67 -5.37 -8.65 -7.17
N ASP A 68 -6.08 -7.53 -7.24
CA ASP A 68 -6.24 -6.78 -8.49
C ASP A 68 -4.87 -6.37 -9.07
N LEU A 69 -4.60 -6.83 -10.30
CA LEU A 69 -3.32 -6.61 -10.98
C LEU A 69 -2.97 -5.13 -11.10
N ARG A 70 -3.97 -4.29 -11.41
CA ARG A 70 -3.76 -2.86 -11.57
C ARG A 70 -3.37 -2.24 -10.23
N LEU A 71 -4.11 -2.54 -9.16
CA LEU A 71 -3.83 -2.07 -7.81
C LEU A 71 -2.42 -2.46 -7.36
N ALA A 72 -2.01 -3.71 -7.54
CA ALA A 72 -0.68 -4.18 -7.20
C ALA A 72 0.40 -3.42 -8.01
N CYS A 73 0.21 -3.28 -9.33
CA CYS A 73 1.12 -2.51 -10.18
C CYS A 73 1.29 -1.07 -9.70
N PHE A 74 0.21 -0.36 -9.39
CA PHE A 74 0.29 1.02 -8.89
C PHE A 74 0.90 1.10 -7.49
N PHE A 75 0.68 0.10 -6.64
CA PHE A 75 1.27 0.06 -5.31
C PHE A 75 2.80 -0.05 -5.38
N PHE A 76 3.32 -1.08 -6.03
CA PHE A 76 4.77 -1.30 -6.15
C PHE A 76 5.44 -0.35 -7.13
N GLY A 77 4.74 -0.02 -8.20
CA GLY A 77 5.26 0.77 -9.30
C GLY A 77 5.19 2.27 -9.08
N GLU A 78 4.29 2.78 -8.23
CA GLU A 78 4.17 4.22 -7.99
C GLU A 78 4.20 4.58 -6.49
N ARG A 79 3.33 3.98 -5.67
CA ARG A 79 3.17 4.39 -4.27
C ARG A 79 4.44 4.16 -3.45
N LEU A 80 5.07 2.99 -3.58
CA LEU A 80 6.28 2.65 -2.83
C LEU A 80 7.49 3.53 -3.17
N LYS A 81 7.55 4.11 -4.37
CA LYS A 81 8.65 5.00 -4.78
C LYS A 81 8.82 6.17 -3.80
N GLY A 82 7.71 6.68 -3.23
CA GLY A 82 7.75 7.74 -2.22
C GLY A 82 8.50 7.33 -0.96
N LEU A 83 8.21 6.14 -0.42
CA LEU A 83 8.86 5.65 0.79
C LEU A 83 10.34 5.34 0.58
N SER A 84 10.71 4.79 -0.57
CA SER A 84 12.12 4.55 -0.91
C SER A 84 12.92 5.88 -0.95
N ARG A 85 12.33 6.96 -1.50
CA ARG A 85 12.94 8.31 -1.48
C ARG A 85 13.04 8.89 -0.07
N ASP A 86 12.10 8.56 0.80
CA ASP A 86 12.12 8.93 2.22
C ASP A 86 13.12 8.09 3.05
N GLY A 87 13.94 7.24 2.42
CA GLY A 87 14.97 6.42 3.07
C GLY A 87 14.44 5.16 3.75
N VAL A 88 13.21 4.74 3.47
CA VAL A 88 12.66 3.48 4.01
C VAL A 88 13.25 2.31 3.25
N ALA A 89 13.88 1.38 3.98
CA ALA A 89 14.46 0.15 3.43
C ALA A 89 13.37 -0.84 3.02
N ILE A 90 12.74 -0.62 1.87
CA ILE A 90 11.68 -1.50 1.35
C ILE A 90 12.24 -2.84 0.87
N GLU A 91 13.55 -2.90 0.60
CA GLU A 91 14.27 -4.06 0.09
C GLU A 91 14.40 -5.18 1.14
N VAL A 92 14.33 -4.84 2.43
CA VAL A 92 14.35 -5.83 3.52
C VAL A 92 13.01 -6.56 3.68
N ILE A 93 11.93 -6.05 3.06
CA ILE A 93 10.60 -6.64 3.18
C ILE A 93 10.47 -7.81 2.21
N THR A 94 10.34 -9.02 2.77
CA THR A 94 10.24 -10.25 2.00
C THR A 94 8.90 -10.38 1.25
N LYS A 95 8.88 -11.21 0.20
CA LYS A 95 7.65 -11.50 -0.57
C LYS A 95 6.51 -12.00 0.32
N THR A 96 6.81 -12.84 1.30
CA THR A 96 5.82 -13.37 2.26
C THR A 96 5.14 -12.26 3.06
N ARG A 97 5.91 -11.26 3.51
CA ARG A 97 5.37 -10.15 4.30
C ARG A 97 4.53 -9.19 3.46
N TRP A 98 4.90 -8.97 2.20
CA TRP A 98 4.04 -8.25 1.26
C TRP A 98 2.71 -8.98 1.04
N ARG A 99 2.74 -10.30 0.89
CA ARG A 99 1.51 -11.11 0.83
C ARG A 99 0.64 -10.91 2.07
N GLU A 100 1.21 -11.06 3.27
CA GLU A 100 0.48 -10.85 4.52
C GLU A 100 -0.18 -9.46 4.55
N LEU A 101 0.53 -8.41 4.13
CA LEU A 101 -0.01 -7.06 4.08
C LEU A 101 -1.23 -6.96 3.14
N PHE A 102 -1.15 -7.52 1.94
CA PHE A 102 -2.27 -7.50 0.99
C PHE A 102 -3.46 -8.33 1.45
N GLN A 103 -3.22 -9.45 2.15
CA GLN A 103 -4.28 -10.22 2.81
C GLN A 103 -4.97 -9.40 3.91
N ARG A 104 -4.23 -8.57 4.65
CA ARG A 104 -4.85 -7.65 5.63
C ARG A 104 -5.63 -6.52 4.95
N PHE A 105 -5.16 -6.03 3.82
CA PHE A 105 -5.87 -5.01 3.04
C PHE A 105 -7.22 -5.50 2.49
N SER A 106 -7.33 -6.77 2.08
CA SER A 106 -8.61 -7.32 1.63
C SER A 106 -9.61 -7.51 2.77
N GLN A 107 -9.14 -7.63 4.01
CA GLN A 107 -9.97 -7.84 5.20
C GLN A 107 -10.41 -6.54 5.88
N SER A 108 -9.65 -5.45 5.74
CA SER A 108 -9.90 -4.21 6.50
C SER A 108 -9.53 -2.95 5.72
N ALA A 109 -10.55 -2.19 5.31
CA ALA A 109 -10.38 -0.93 4.57
C ALA A 109 -9.57 0.15 5.33
N PRO A 110 -9.72 0.35 6.67
CA PRO A 110 -8.88 1.30 7.41
C PRO A 110 -7.38 1.03 7.31
N LEU A 111 -6.97 -0.25 7.16
CA LEU A 111 -5.55 -0.61 7.02
C LEU A 111 -4.96 -0.11 5.70
N VAL A 112 -5.78 -0.03 4.65
CA VAL A 112 -5.36 0.47 3.34
C VAL A 112 -4.98 1.95 3.41
N GLU A 113 -5.68 2.76 4.20
CA GLU A 113 -5.39 4.21 4.34
C GLU A 113 -4.04 4.46 5.04
N ILE A 114 -3.65 3.58 5.96
CA ILE A 114 -2.43 3.69 6.76
C ILE A 114 -1.26 2.89 6.19
N TRP A 115 -1.34 2.44 4.94
CA TRP A 115 -0.32 1.60 4.31
C TRP A 115 1.11 2.12 4.49
N ARG A 116 1.30 3.46 4.49
CA ARG A 116 2.62 4.08 4.73
C ARG A 116 3.18 3.76 6.10
N CYS A 117 2.34 3.82 7.14
CA CYS A 117 2.72 3.50 8.51
C CYS A 117 3.08 2.02 8.62
N LEU A 118 2.24 1.14 8.05
CA LEU A 118 2.48 -0.31 8.06
C LEU A 118 3.79 -0.68 7.35
N VAL A 119 4.04 -0.14 6.14
CA VAL A 119 5.28 -0.43 5.40
C VAL A 119 6.51 0.08 6.14
N ARG A 120 6.43 1.25 6.79
CA ARG A 120 7.54 1.78 7.62
C ARG A 120 7.81 0.87 8.83
N ALA A 121 6.76 0.43 9.52
CA ALA A 121 6.89 -0.51 10.64
C ALA A 121 7.47 -1.85 10.17
N MET A 122 7.00 -2.36 9.02
CA MET A 122 7.53 -3.58 8.42
C MET A 122 9.02 -3.46 8.08
N ALA A 123 9.46 -2.32 7.54
CA ALA A 123 10.87 -2.09 7.23
C ALA A 123 11.74 -1.95 8.49
N LYS A 124 11.20 -1.34 9.55
CA LYS A 124 11.89 -1.16 10.84
C LYS A 124 12.03 -2.47 11.61
N GLU A 125 11.03 -3.33 11.53
CA GLU A 125 10.91 -4.56 12.32
C GLU A 125 10.72 -5.74 11.35
N PRO A 126 11.81 -6.20 10.69
CA PRO A 126 11.74 -7.21 9.65
C PRO A 126 11.32 -8.59 10.16
N GLU A 127 11.61 -8.88 11.43
CA GLU A 127 11.33 -10.16 12.10
C GLU A 127 9.86 -10.32 12.51
N LEU A 128 9.12 -9.22 12.65
CA LEU A 128 7.72 -9.29 13.04
C LEU A 128 6.80 -9.56 11.85
N THR A 129 5.80 -10.42 12.07
CA THR A 129 4.72 -10.62 11.10
C THR A 129 3.87 -9.35 10.98
N VAL A 130 3.16 -9.19 9.86
CA VAL A 130 2.27 -8.03 9.69
C VAL A 130 1.16 -8.02 10.75
N ALA A 131 0.71 -9.20 11.19
CA ALA A 131 -0.28 -9.34 12.25
C ALA A 131 0.20 -8.76 13.59
N GLN A 132 1.44 -9.09 14.00
CA GLN A 132 2.03 -8.59 15.23
C GLN A 132 2.22 -7.07 15.20
N ILE A 133 2.65 -6.53 14.06
CA ILE A 133 2.77 -5.06 13.88
C ILE A 133 1.41 -4.38 14.05
N ILE A 134 0.36 -4.93 13.44
CA ILE A 134 -1.00 -4.38 13.57
C ILE A 134 -1.46 -4.40 15.02
N GLU A 135 -1.22 -5.50 15.74
CA GLU A 135 -1.60 -5.65 17.14
C GLU A 135 -0.83 -4.69 18.07
N GLN A 136 0.49 -4.60 17.92
CA GLN A 136 1.34 -3.72 18.73
C GLN A 136 0.99 -2.25 18.57
N GLU A 137 0.70 -1.82 17.34
CA GLU A 137 0.29 -0.44 17.04
C GLU A 137 -1.20 -0.20 17.39
N GLY A 138 -1.93 -1.24 17.81
CA GLY A 138 -3.35 -1.19 18.10
C GLY A 138 -4.20 -0.78 16.89
N LEU A 139 -3.76 -1.16 15.69
CA LEU A 139 -4.41 -0.88 14.41
C LEU A 139 -5.39 -2.02 14.06
N GLY A 140 -6.33 -1.79 13.15
CA GLY A 140 -7.21 -2.84 12.61
C GLY A 140 -8.35 -3.31 13.51
N THR A 141 -8.38 -2.97 14.81
CA THR A 141 -9.54 -3.21 15.67
C THR A 141 -10.56 -2.09 15.49
N HIS A 142 -11.78 -2.43 15.06
CA HIS A 142 -12.87 -1.46 14.94
C HIS A 142 -13.18 -0.84 16.31
N ALA A 143 -13.02 0.48 16.43
CA ALA A 143 -13.36 1.18 17.66
C ALA A 143 -14.88 1.30 17.78
N SER A 144 -15.54 0.51 18.63
CA SER A 144 -17.01 0.49 18.75
C SER A 144 -17.63 1.85 19.12
N ASP A 145 -16.95 2.67 19.93
CA ASP A 145 -17.38 4.03 20.33
C ASP A 145 -16.59 5.13 19.59
N TRP A 146 -16.35 4.95 18.30
CA TRP A 146 -15.63 5.96 17.52
C TRP A 146 -16.46 7.25 17.32
N GLN A 147 -17.78 7.14 17.15
CA GLN A 147 -18.69 8.28 17.02
C GLN A 147 -18.75 9.11 18.30
N GLY A 148 -18.80 8.48 19.47
CA GLY A 148 -18.69 9.19 20.76
C GLY A 148 -17.35 9.89 20.93
N THR A 149 -16.27 9.33 20.37
CA THR A 149 -14.95 9.98 20.35
C THR A 149 -14.95 11.23 19.49
N VAL A 150 -15.63 11.23 18.34
CA VAL A 150 -15.82 12.42 17.49
C VAL A 150 -16.62 13.48 18.25
N ARG A 151 -17.76 13.11 18.84
CA ARG A 151 -18.62 14.04 19.57
C ARG A 151 -17.89 14.70 20.74
N ARG A 152 -17.23 13.90 21.59
CA ARG A 152 -16.44 14.40 22.72
C ARG A 152 -15.34 15.36 22.25
N ALA A 153 -14.68 15.10 21.13
CA ALA A 153 -13.64 15.98 20.62
C ALA A 153 -14.20 17.37 20.24
N VAL A 154 -15.40 17.44 19.66
CA VAL A 154 -16.07 18.71 19.31
C VAL A 154 -16.57 19.45 20.55
N GLU A 155 -17.05 18.72 21.57
CA GLU A 155 -17.56 19.32 22.81
C GLU A 155 -16.46 19.83 23.75
N THR A 156 -15.30 19.17 23.79
CA THR A 156 -14.24 19.46 24.77
C THR A 156 -13.14 20.36 24.24
N GLU A 157 -12.86 20.34 22.93
CA GLU A 157 -11.77 21.11 22.33
C GLU A 157 -12.32 22.18 21.39
N GLN A 158 -12.05 23.45 21.67
CA GLN A 158 -12.37 24.55 20.75
C GLN A 158 -11.12 24.93 19.95
N PRO A 159 -11.21 25.02 18.61
CA PRO A 159 -10.05 25.38 17.79
C PRO A 159 -9.66 26.84 18.06
N THR A 160 -8.52 27.05 18.70
CA THR A 160 -8.05 28.38 19.13
C THR A 160 -7.68 29.31 17.95
N TYR A 161 -7.38 28.75 16.77
CA TYR A 161 -6.82 29.50 15.63
C TYR A 161 -7.50 29.19 14.28
N ALA A 162 -8.64 28.51 14.25
CA ALA A 162 -9.29 28.16 12.99
C ALA A 162 -10.09 29.35 12.44
N GLN A 163 -9.59 29.96 11.36
CA GLN A 163 -10.21 31.12 10.71
C GLN A 163 -11.15 30.75 9.55
N SER A 164 -11.30 29.45 9.24
CA SER A 164 -12.24 28.96 8.22
C SER A 164 -12.88 27.64 8.62
N PRO A 165 -14.06 27.30 8.07
CA PRO A 165 -14.71 26.00 8.28
C PRO A 165 -13.78 24.82 7.98
N GLU A 166 -12.97 24.91 6.92
CA GLU A 166 -12.01 23.87 6.53
C GLU A 166 -10.83 23.78 7.48
N ALA A 167 -10.36 24.91 8.03
CA ALA A 167 -9.30 24.92 9.04
C ALA A 167 -9.77 24.23 10.33
N THR A 168 -11.04 24.45 10.71
CA THR A 168 -11.68 23.77 11.84
C THR A 168 -11.80 22.26 11.61
N ASP A 169 -12.23 21.85 10.41
CA ASP A 169 -12.29 20.42 10.08
C ASP A 169 -10.92 19.75 10.10
N ARG A 170 -9.89 20.41 9.58
CA ARG A 170 -8.51 19.89 9.65
C ARG A 170 -8.02 19.75 11.09
N PHE A 171 -8.36 20.70 11.97
CA PHE A 171 -7.99 20.65 13.38
C PHE A 171 -8.61 19.42 14.07
N TYR A 172 -9.93 19.27 13.97
CA TYR A 172 -10.63 18.12 14.58
C TYR A 172 -10.21 16.81 13.95
N MET A 173 -10.09 16.76 12.63
CA MET A 173 -9.62 15.56 11.91
C MET A 173 -8.25 15.14 12.39
N GLY A 174 -7.30 16.07 12.57
CA GLY A 174 -5.97 15.77 13.10
C GLY A 174 -6.01 15.15 14.50
N ARG A 175 -6.85 15.68 15.39
CA ARG A 175 -7.00 15.21 16.78
C ARG A 175 -7.70 13.86 16.87
N ILE A 176 -8.80 13.70 16.15
CA ILE A 176 -9.60 12.48 16.14
C ILE A 176 -8.80 11.35 15.48
N MET A 177 -8.18 11.62 14.32
CA MET A 177 -7.39 10.60 13.64
C MET A 177 -6.13 10.22 14.41
N ALA A 178 -5.59 11.04 15.31
CA ALA A 178 -4.52 10.59 16.20
C ALA A 178 -4.94 9.38 17.07
N LYS A 179 -6.23 9.23 17.38
CA LYS A 179 -6.78 8.13 18.19
C LYS A 179 -7.44 7.02 17.36
N LEU A 180 -7.97 7.36 16.19
CA LEU A 180 -8.77 6.46 15.35
C LEU A 180 -8.09 5.98 14.06
N ARG A 181 -6.90 6.52 13.73
CA ARG A 181 -6.16 6.14 12.52
C ARG A 181 -5.95 4.62 12.47
N GLY A 182 -6.32 4.01 11.35
CA GLY A 182 -6.19 2.58 11.14
C GLY A 182 -7.25 1.72 11.82
N ARG A 183 -8.20 2.33 12.54
CA ARG A 183 -9.35 1.65 13.17
C ARG A 183 -10.66 1.97 12.47
N VAL A 184 -10.78 3.18 11.93
CA VAL A 184 -11.95 3.68 11.20
C VAL A 184 -11.48 4.38 9.93
N VAL A 185 -12.26 4.28 8.86
CA VAL A 185 -12.00 4.95 7.59
C VAL A 185 -12.15 6.46 7.78
N GLY A 186 -11.16 7.25 7.36
CA GLY A 186 -11.16 8.70 7.57
C GLY A 186 -12.36 9.41 6.93
N ARG A 187 -12.90 8.88 5.83
CA ARG A 187 -14.14 9.37 5.21
C ARG A 187 -15.33 9.30 6.15
N ASP A 188 -15.49 8.20 6.87
CA ASP A 188 -16.64 7.99 7.75
C ASP A 188 -16.53 8.90 8.99
N VAL A 189 -15.30 9.11 9.49
CA VAL A 189 -14.99 10.11 10.52
C VAL A 189 -15.33 11.52 10.05
N ALA A 190 -15.02 11.87 8.80
CA ALA A 190 -15.32 13.19 8.23
C ALA A 190 -16.82 13.43 8.11
N ALA A 191 -17.58 12.41 7.68
CA ALA A 191 -19.03 12.48 7.58
C ALA A 191 -19.68 12.69 8.96
N GLU A 192 -19.24 11.94 9.98
CA GLU A 192 -19.72 12.11 11.36
C GLU A 192 -19.37 13.50 11.90
N LEU A 193 -18.13 13.97 11.71
CA LEU A 193 -17.71 15.31 12.13
C LEU A 193 -18.60 16.41 11.54
N CYS A 194 -18.90 16.31 10.24
CA CYS A 194 -19.80 17.26 9.56
C CYS A 194 -21.20 17.24 10.20
N SER A 195 -21.75 16.04 10.44
CA SER A 195 -23.08 15.89 11.05
C SER A 195 -23.15 16.49 12.47
N VAL A 196 -22.13 16.23 13.31
CA VAL A 196 -22.06 16.76 14.67
C VAL A 196 -21.96 18.28 14.65
N ARG A 197 -21.13 18.86 13.78
CA ARG A 197 -20.98 20.32 13.67
C ARG A 197 -22.25 21.02 13.20
N LEU A 198 -22.98 20.43 12.25
CA LEU A 198 -24.28 20.97 11.81
C LEU A 198 -25.30 20.97 12.96
N ALA A 199 -25.36 19.89 13.74
CA ALA A 199 -26.23 19.79 14.90
C ALA A 199 -25.88 20.82 16.00
N THR A 200 -24.59 21.03 16.30
CA THR A 200 -24.16 22.04 17.29
C THR A 200 -24.44 23.47 16.82
N THR A 201 -24.37 23.74 15.51
CA THR A 201 -24.69 25.06 14.94
C THR A 201 -26.19 25.37 15.02
N GLN A 202 -27.04 24.37 14.81
CA GLN A 202 -28.50 24.52 14.93
C GLN A 202 -28.97 24.63 16.39
N ALA A 203 -28.23 24.06 17.35
CA ALA A 203 -28.55 24.10 18.78
C ALA A 203 -28.19 25.44 19.47
N ASN A 204 -27.46 26.35 18.80
CA ASN A 204 -27.02 27.61 19.40
C ASN A 204 -27.44 28.83 18.54
N PRO A 205 -28.75 29.17 18.47
CA PRO A 205 -29.26 30.29 17.67
C PRO A 205 -29.14 31.65 18.39
N SER A 206 -27.97 31.99 18.94
CA SER A 206 -27.73 33.25 19.70
C SER A 206 -26.22 33.52 19.77
N THR A 207 -25.61 34.62 19.31
CA THR A 207 -26.01 35.98 18.87
C THR A 207 -24.69 36.69 18.43
N PRO A 208 -24.66 37.90 17.82
CA PRO A 208 -25.47 38.52 16.76
C PRO A 208 -24.81 38.44 15.37
#